data_AF-A0A2A9FYH3-F1
#
_entry.id   AF-A0A2A9FYH3-F1
#
_cell.length_a   1.000
_cell.length_b   1.000
_cell.length_c   1.000
_cell.angle_alpha   90.00
_cell.angle_beta   90.00
_cell.angle_gamma   90.00
#
_symmetry.space_group_name_H-M   'P 1'
#
loop_
_entity.id
_entity.type
_entity.pdbx_description
1 polymer ?
#
loop_
_entity_poly.entity_id
_entity_poly.type
_entity_poly.pdbx_seq_one_letter_code
_entity_poly.pdbx_strand_id
1 'polypeptide(L)'
;MRNILRLRPVHHILVTSAAVLLACAAVLALQLAEFGQARAALEGFGPQTTATVTGSAEDSATVRFAVPGRPDVSATIGLDSTPPANGSRVPVRYDPADPARAVIPGATPLITADRASTYATVTVVAALAVLLVTGFLLLTRFVRPARAAVRSTVPVRRVKLQRGLLTRSWLETEGATPRWIPVYFSPTLIGLPSPVKVEVLGDLRQDRHVAVRVAGEVLYPAGATRMAEPRGRRTDNPAGPDEERSAAAVRPVPLRHQFRTDLPVLAVAPVAGVFWALVDGSGFTGWLVVTVLIAAFGFWWAALRGSDPS
;
A
#
# COMPACT_ATOMS: atom_id res chain seq x y z
N MET A 1 -11.69 -23.74 4.47
CA MET A 1 -11.39 -22.33 4.11
C MET A 1 -12.55 -21.38 4.39
N ARG A 2 -13.81 -21.72 4.10
CA ARG A 2 -14.99 -20.87 4.35
C ARG A 2 -15.09 -20.26 5.77
N ASN A 3 -14.68 -20.99 6.81
CA ASN A 3 -14.73 -20.49 8.19
C ASN A 3 -13.67 -19.41 8.50
N ILE A 4 -12.52 -19.41 7.79
CA ILE A 4 -11.45 -18.42 8.01
C ILE A 4 -11.86 -17.04 7.45
N LEU A 5 -12.62 -17.02 6.35
CA LEU A 5 -13.11 -15.77 5.73
C LEU A 5 -14.12 -15.03 6.61
N ARG A 6 -14.77 -15.72 7.56
CA ARG A 6 -15.70 -15.12 8.52
C ARG A 6 -15.00 -14.49 9.72
N LEU A 7 -13.69 -14.71 9.86
CA LEU A 7 -12.92 -14.10 10.95
C LEU A 7 -12.82 -12.60 10.71
N ARG A 8 -13.21 -11.82 11.72
CA ARG A 8 -13.09 -10.36 11.71
C ARG A 8 -11.73 -9.84 11.23
N PRO A 9 -10.57 -10.32 11.74
CA PRO A 9 -9.28 -9.82 11.26
C PRO A 9 -9.02 -10.14 9.79
N VAL A 10 -9.50 -11.28 9.30
CA VAL A 10 -9.40 -11.62 7.87
C VAL A 10 -10.27 -10.68 7.04
N HIS A 11 -11.50 -10.40 7.48
CA HIS A 11 -12.37 -9.44 6.81
C HIS A 11 -11.76 -8.04 6.78
N HIS A 12 -11.19 -7.56 7.88
CA HIS A 12 -10.50 -6.25 7.93
C HIS A 12 -9.32 -6.19 6.95
N ILE A 13 -8.49 -7.23 6.91
CA ILE A 13 -7.38 -7.35 5.95
C ILE A 13 -7.91 -7.35 4.52
N LEU A 14 -8.94 -8.14 4.21
CA LEU A 14 -9.49 -8.23 2.85
C LEU A 14 -10.12 -6.90 2.39
N VAL A 15 -10.86 -6.21 3.26
CA VAL A 15 -11.48 -4.91 2.94
C VAL A 15 -10.41 -3.86 2.69
N THR A 16 -9.38 -3.79 3.53
CA THR A 16 -8.28 -2.82 3.35
C THR A 16 -7.40 -3.16 2.16
N SER A 17 -7.12 -4.43 1.88
CA SER A 17 -6.48 -4.87 0.64
C SER A 17 -7.31 -4.51 -0.58
N ALA A 18 -8.63 -4.71 -0.55
CA ALA A 18 -9.52 -4.33 -1.64
C ALA A 18 -9.50 -2.81 -1.88
N ALA A 19 -9.47 -2.00 -0.82
CA ALA A 19 -9.34 -0.55 -0.95
C ALA A 19 -8.04 -0.13 -1.66
N VAL A 20 -6.91 -0.76 -1.31
CA VAL A 20 -5.62 -0.53 -2.02
C VAL A 20 -5.72 -0.95 -3.48
N LEU A 21 -6.26 -2.13 -3.76
CA LEU A 21 -6.38 -2.63 -5.13
C LEU A 21 -7.32 -1.77 -5.99
N LEU A 22 -8.40 -1.25 -5.42
CA LEU A 22 -9.28 -0.29 -6.09
C LEU A 22 -8.57 1.03 -6.39
N ALA A 23 -7.79 1.54 -5.44
CA ALA A 23 -6.99 2.75 -5.66
C ALA A 23 -5.93 2.52 -6.75
N CYS A 24 -5.23 1.38 -6.72
CA CYS A 24 -4.29 0.99 -7.77
C CYS A 24 -4.98 0.81 -9.13
N ALA A 25 -6.17 0.21 -9.18
CA ALA A 25 -6.92 0.03 -10.42
C ALA A 25 -7.37 1.37 -11.02
N ALA A 26 -7.82 2.30 -10.18
CA ALA A 26 -8.19 3.65 -10.62
C ALA A 26 -6.98 4.40 -11.19
N VAL A 27 -5.83 4.35 -10.50
CA VAL A 27 -4.59 4.96 -10.98
C VAL A 27 -4.13 4.31 -12.28
N LEU A 28 -4.12 2.98 -12.35
CA LEU A 28 -3.75 2.26 -13.57
C LEU A 28 -4.66 2.64 -14.75
N ALA A 29 -5.97 2.77 -14.54
CA ALA A 29 -6.90 3.19 -15.58
C ALA A 29 -6.58 4.61 -16.10
N LEU A 30 -6.25 5.55 -15.21
CA LEU A 30 -5.83 6.89 -15.59
C LEU A 30 -4.52 6.85 -16.41
N GLN A 31 -3.52 6.10 -15.94
CA GLN A 31 -2.24 5.96 -16.63
C GLN A 31 -2.39 5.31 -18.01
N LEU A 32 -3.26 4.31 -18.15
CA LEU A 32 -3.55 3.68 -19.45
C LEU A 32 -4.28 4.64 -20.40
N ALA A 33 -5.15 5.50 -19.88
CA ALA A 33 -5.82 6.52 -20.68
C ALA A 33 -4.83 7.58 -21.18
N GLU A 34 -3.95 8.09 -20.31
CA GLU A 34 -2.89 9.04 -20.67
C GLU A 34 -1.93 8.43 -21.70
N PHE A 35 -1.51 7.18 -21.47
CA PHE A 35 -0.68 6.45 -22.43
C PHE A 35 -1.36 6.27 -23.78
N GLY A 36 -2.65 5.95 -23.80
CA GLY A 36 -3.43 5.82 -25.03
C GLY A 36 -3.52 7.13 -25.81
N GLN A 37 -3.75 8.25 -25.12
CA GLN A 37 -3.78 9.59 -25.74
C GLN A 37 -2.41 9.98 -26.29
N ALA A 38 -1.34 9.78 -25.52
CA ALA A 38 0.02 10.06 -25.94
C ALA A 38 0.42 9.20 -27.15
N ARG A 39 0.05 7.91 -27.13
CA ARG A 39 0.27 7.00 -28.26
C ARG A 39 -0.49 7.44 -29.50
N ALA A 40 -1.77 7.83 -29.38
CA ALA A 40 -2.55 8.34 -30.51
C ALA A 40 -1.95 9.62 -31.10
N ALA A 41 -1.42 10.51 -30.25
CA ALA A 41 -0.69 11.69 -30.72
C ALA A 41 0.58 11.32 -31.52
N LEU A 42 1.17 10.16 -31.22
CA LEU A 42 2.35 9.59 -31.87
C LEU A 42 2.03 8.72 -33.10
N GLU A 43 0.77 8.48 -33.42
CA GLU A 43 0.40 7.73 -34.61
C GLU A 43 0.67 8.53 -35.90
N GLY A 44 1.19 7.83 -36.91
CA GLY A 44 1.55 8.42 -38.21
C GLY A 44 3.01 8.86 -38.35
N PHE A 45 3.77 8.98 -37.25
CA PHE A 45 5.21 9.29 -37.33
C PHE A 45 5.99 8.12 -37.94
N GLY A 46 6.68 8.39 -39.05
CA GLY A 46 7.43 7.36 -39.78
C GLY A 46 8.92 7.67 -39.82
N PRO A 47 9.41 8.35 -40.88
CA PRO A 47 10.83 8.55 -41.13
C PRO A 47 11.50 9.37 -40.05
N GLN A 48 12.76 9.05 -39.79
CA GLN A 48 13.66 9.85 -38.96
C GLN A 48 14.64 10.59 -39.85
N THR A 49 14.84 11.88 -39.59
CA THR A 49 15.87 12.71 -40.24
C THR A 49 16.56 13.59 -39.19
N THR A 50 17.55 14.37 -39.61
CA THR A 50 18.23 15.34 -38.76
C THR A 50 17.65 16.72 -39.01
N ALA A 51 17.18 17.39 -37.97
CA ALA A 51 16.73 18.77 -38.03
C ALA A 51 17.76 19.71 -37.38
N THR A 52 17.73 20.98 -37.80
CA THR A 52 18.45 22.05 -37.13
C THR A 52 17.46 22.89 -36.33
N VAL A 53 17.74 23.13 -35.05
CA VAL A 53 16.91 23.98 -34.19
C VAL A 53 17.08 25.43 -34.63
N THR A 54 16.01 26.06 -35.11
CA THR A 54 16.03 27.45 -35.59
C THR A 54 15.52 28.43 -34.54
N GLY A 55 14.77 27.95 -33.56
CA GLY A 55 14.29 28.75 -32.44
C GLY A 55 13.98 27.85 -31.24
N SER A 56 14.17 28.39 -30.05
CA SER A 56 13.86 27.72 -28.79
C SER A 56 13.18 28.73 -27.87
N ALA A 57 12.03 28.34 -27.33
CA ALA A 57 11.33 28.99 -26.23
C ALA A 57 11.37 28.08 -25.00
N GLU A 58 10.83 28.51 -23.87
CA GLU A 58 10.92 27.79 -22.59
C GLU A 58 10.42 26.35 -22.64
N ASP A 59 9.33 26.10 -23.37
CA ASP A 59 8.61 24.82 -23.46
C ASP A 59 8.48 24.31 -24.90
N SER A 60 9.22 24.88 -25.84
CA SER A 60 9.09 24.52 -27.25
C SER A 60 10.35 24.78 -28.07
N ALA A 61 10.52 24.01 -29.13
CA ALA A 61 11.58 24.21 -30.11
C ALA A 61 11.02 24.20 -31.53
N THR A 62 11.43 25.17 -32.32
CA THR A 62 11.18 25.22 -33.76
C THR A 62 12.36 24.58 -34.47
N VAL A 63 12.09 23.52 -35.22
CA VAL A 63 13.11 22.77 -35.95
C VAL A 63 12.85 22.86 -37.44
N ARG A 64 13.93 22.96 -38.23
CA ARG A 64 13.89 22.93 -39.68
C ARG A 64 14.59 21.68 -40.21
N PHE A 65 13.95 20.96 -41.11
CA PHE A 65 14.48 19.72 -41.69
C PHE A 65 14.02 19.50 -43.14
N ALA A 66 14.82 18.72 -43.86
CA ALA A 66 14.51 18.36 -45.25
C ALA A 66 13.52 17.18 -45.31
N VAL A 67 12.55 17.29 -46.22
CA VAL A 67 11.59 16.22 -46.54
C VAL A 67 11.82 15.79 -47.99
N PRO A 68 11.95 14.49 -48.29
CA PRO A 68 12.19 14.03 -49.66
C PRO A 68 11.14 14.55 -50.65
N GLY A 69 11.59 15.19 -51.73
CA GLY A 69 10.72 15.73 -52.78
C GLY A 69 9.93 16.98 -52.39
N ARG A 70 10.25 17.63 -51.26
CA ARG A 70 9.63 18.87 -50.80
C ARG A 70 10.70 19.88 -50.35
N PRO A 71 10.39 21.19 -50.34
CA PRO A 71 11.25 22.17 -49.66
C PRO A 71 11.37 21.86 -48.17
N ASP A 72 12.42 22.39 -47.53
CA ASP A 72 12.60 22.27 -46.08
C ASP A 72 11.33 22.72 -45.35
N VAL A 73 10.95 21.93 -44.35
CA VAL A 73 9.78 22.20 -43.51
C VAL A 73 10.28 22.64 -42.13
N SER A 74 9.56 23.61 -41.55
CA SER A 74 9.73 24.02 -40.16
C SER A 74 8.55 23.52 -39.34
N ALA A 75 8.83 22.93 -38.17
CA ALA A 75 7.81 22.47 -37.23
C ALA A 75 8.12 23.01 -35.83
N THR A 76 7.09 23.48 -35.12
CA THR A 76 7.17 23.87 -33.71
C THR A 76 6.72 22.72 -32.84
N ILE A 77 7.58 22.29 -31.93
CA ILE A 77 7.39 21.09 -31.11
C ILE A 77 7.35 21.49 -29.65
N GLY A 78 6.29 21.12 -28.94
CA GLY A 78 6.20 21.27 -27.49
C GLY A 78 7.10 20.26 -26.78
N LEU A 79 7.84 20.73 -25.78
CA LEU A 79 8.82 19.98 -25.01
C LEU A 79 8.46 19.99 -23.53
N ASP A 80 8.69 18.87 -22.85
CA ASP A 80 8.61 18.74 -21.39
C ASP A 80 10.01 18.49 -20.80
N SER A 81 11.02 19.08 -21.44
CA SER A 81 12.44 18.98 -21.09
C SER A 81 13.17 20.24 -21.54
N THR A 82 14.39 20.45 -21.05
CA THR A 82 15.19 21.62 -21.43
C THR A 82 15.34 21.71 -22.96
N PRO A 83 14.87 22.80 -23.59
CA PRO A 83 14.97 22.99 -25.03
C PRO A 83 16.42 22.94 -25.51
N PRO A 84 16.72 22.25 -26.62
CA PRO A 84 18.04 22.26 -27.22
C PRO A 84 18.40 23.68 -27.70
N ALA A 85 19.70 24.02 -27.69
CA ALA A 85 20.16 25.35 -28.10
C ALA A 85 19.92 25.61 -29.60
N ASN A 86 19.70 26.88 -29.95
CA ASN A 86 19.60 27.30 -31.35
C ASN A 86 20.85 26.89 -32.15
N GLY A 87 20.65 26.36 -33.36
CA GLY A 87 21.70 25.85 -34.24
C GLY A 87 22.10 24.40 -33.97
N SER A 88 21.63 23.78 -32.88
CA SER A 88 21.91 22.37 -32.60
C SER A 88 21.22 21.44 -33.61
N ARG A 89 21.83 20.28 -33.86
CA ARG A 89 21.28 19.22 -34.71
C ARG A 89 20.63 18.15 -33.85
N VAL A 90 19.36 17.88 -34.09
CA VAL A 90 18.58 16.89 -33.33
C VAL A 90 17.90 15.89 -34.26
N PRO A 91 17.75 14.62 -33.85
CA PRO A 91 16.93 13.69 -34.61
C PRO A 91 15.46 14.11 -34.51
N VAL A 92 14.78 14.16 -35.64
CA VAL A 92 13.34 14.46 -35.73
C VAL A 92 12.63 13.30 -36.43
N ARG A 93 11.47 12.93 -35.90
CA ARG A 93 10.52 12.06 -36.61
C ARG A 93 9.32 12.88 -37.02
N TYR A 94 8.84 12.71 -38.24
CA TYR A 94 7.73 13.49 -38.79
C TYR A 94 6.70 12.58 -39.46
N ASP A 95 5.49 13.09 -39.60
CA ASP A 95 4.41 12.45 -40.35
C ASP A 95 4.60 12.75 -41.85
N PRO A 96 4.79 11.76 -42.73
CA PRO A 96 4.95 12.02 -44.17
C PRO A 96 3.73 12.68 -44.83
N ALA A 97 2.53 12.43 -44.29
CA ALA A 97 1.30 13.03 -44.80
C ALA A 97 1.20 14.50 -44.37
N ASP A 98 1.65 14.82 -43.16
CA ASP A 98 1.69 16.17 -42.60
C ASP A 98 3.04 16.47 -41.92
N PRO A 99 4.07 16.92 -42.67
CA PRO A 99 5.41 17.14 -42.11
C PRO A 99 5.50 18.26 -41.08
N ALA A 100 4.46 19.08 -40.90
CA ALA A 100 4.39 20.05 -39.81
C ALA A 100 4.19 19.35 -38.45
N ARG A 101 3.62 18.14 -38.45
CA ARG A 101 3.65 17.24 -37.29
C ARG A 101 5.03 16.59 -37.24
N ALA A 102 5.79 16.97 -36.21
CA ALA A 102 7.10 16.43 -35.94
C ALA A 102 7.31 16.25 -34.42
N VAL A 103 8.17 15.31 -34.05
CA VAL A 103 8.60 15.08 -32.67
C VAL A 103 10.12 14.92 -32.60
N ILE A 104 10.70 15.44 -31.53
CA ILE A 104 12.13 15.30 -31.20
C ILE A 104 12.26 14.65 -29.81
N PRO A 105 13.44 14.15 -29.41
CA PRO A 105 13.68 13.75 -28.03
C PRO A 105 13.30 14.88 -27.07
N GLY A 106 12.56 14.56 -26.01
CA GLY A 106 12.05 15.55 -25.07
C GLY A 106 10.67 16.13 -25.45
N ALA A 107 10.09 15.72 -26.58
CA ALA A 107 8.73 16.12 -26.94
C ALA A 107 7.71 15.63 -25.90
N THR A 108 6.77 16.50 -25.55
CA THR A 108 5.71 16.22 -24.56
C THR A 108 5.04 14.86 -24.75
N PRO A 109 4.54 14.46 -25.94
CA PRO A 109 3.87 13.16 -26.08
C PRO A 109 4.79 11.96 -25.83
N LEU A 110 6.09 12.07 -26.10
CA LEU A 110 7.05 11.00 -25.79
C LEU A 110 7.26 10.87 -24.28
N ILE A 111 7.46 12.00 -23.60
CA ILE A 111 7.65 12.03 -22.14
C ILE A 111 6.39 11.57 -21.43
N THR A 112 5.20 12.00 -21.86
CA THR A 112 3.92 11.56 -21.29
C THR A 112 3.73 10.05 -21.45
N ALA A 113 4.02 9.49 -22.63
CA ALA A 113 3.91 8.04 -22.86
C ALA A 113 4.89 7.26 -21.97
N ASP A 114 6.15 7.69 -21.86
CA ASP A 114 7.16 7.05 -21.03
C ASP A 114 6.78 7.09 -19.54
N ARG A 115 6.41 8.28 -19.04
CA ARG A 115 5.96 8.49 -17.65
C ARG A 115 4.75 7.64 -17.33
N ALA A 116 3.73 7.64 -18.18
CA ALA A 116 2.52 6.85 -17.99
C ALA A 116 2.79 5.34 -17.95
N SER A 117 3.68 4.85 -18.82
CA SER A 117 4.09 3.44 -18.83
C SER A 117 4.87 3.03 -17.57
N THR A 118 5.74 3.92 -17.07
CA THR A 118 6.51 3.71 -15.85
C THR A 118 5.58 3.67 -14.63
N TYR A 119 4.66 4.63 -14.52
CA TYR A 119 3.67 4.68 -13.43
C TYR A 119 2.69 3.51 -13.46
N ALA A 120 2.25 3.08 -14.65
CA ALA A 120 1.45 1.86 -14.81
C ALA A 120 2.20 0.63 -14.29
N THR A 121 3.47 0.48 -14.65
CA THR A 121 4.32 -0.64 -14.21
C THR A 121 4.49 -0.66 -12.69
N VAL A 122 4.85 0.48 -12.09
CA VAL A 122 4.99 0.61 -10.63
C VAL A 122 3.67 0.28 -9.92
N THR A 123 2.54 0.72 -10.47
CA THR A 123 1.21 0.45 -9.92
C THR A 123 0.87 -1.04 -9.94
N VAL A 124 1.16 -1.73 -11.05
CA VAL A 124 0.98 -3.19 -11.16
C VAL A 124 1.86 -3.93 -10.16
N VAL A 125 3.13 -3.56 -10.05
CA VAL A 125 4.07 -4.16 -9.08
C VAL A 125 3.57 -3.97 -7.65
N ALA A 126 3.08 -2.77 -7.31
CA ALA A 126 2.52 -2.48 -5.99
C ALA A 126 1.27 -3.33 -5.70
N ALA A 127 0.35 -3.46 -6.65
CA ALA A 127 -0.84 -4.31 -6.52
C ALA A 127 -0.48 -5.79 -6.33
N LEU A 128 0.49 -6.30 -7.10
CA LEU A 128 1.01 -7.66 -6.95
C LEU A 128 1.66 -7.86 -5.58
N ALA A 129 2.45 -6.91 -5.09
CA ALA A 129 3.05 -6.97 -3.77
C ALA A 129 1.98 -7.05 -2.67
N VAL A 130 0.89 -6.26 -2.78
CA VAL A 130 -0.24 -6.32 -1.85
C VAL A 130 -0.89 -7.69 -1.84
N LEU A 131 -1.15 -8.27 -3.01
CA LEU A 131 -1.73 -9.61 -3.15
C LEU A 131 -0.81 -10.69 -2.56
N LEU A 132 0.48 -10.66 -2.90
CA LEU A 132 1.47 -11.64 -2.43
C LEU A 132 1.65 -11.56 -0.91
N VAL A 133 1.80 -10.36 -0.36
CA VAL A 133 1.94 -10.15 1.08
C VAL A 133 0.66 -10.57 1.80
N THR A 134 -0.51 -10.18 1.30
CA THR A 134 -1.80 -10.58 1.88
C THR A 134 -1.95 -12.11 1.87
N GLY A 135 -1.71 -12.76 0.73
CA GLY A 135 -1.78 -14.21 0.59
C GLY A 135 -0.78 -14.94 1.51
N PHE A 136 0.46 -14.47 1.55
CA PHE A 136 1.50 -15.02 2.44
C PHE A 136 1.10 -14.89 3.92
N LEU A 137 0.54 -13.76 4.32
CA LEU A 137 0.09 -13.53 5.70
C LEU A 137 -1.15 -14.36 6.05
N LEU A 138 -2.12 -14.48 5.14
CA LEU A 138 -3.27 -15.37 5.33
C LEU A 138 -2.82 -16.82 5.51
N LEU A 139 -1.85 -17.27 4.70
CA LEU A 139 -1.27 -18.60 4.81
C LEU A 139 -0.55 -18.80 6.15
N THR A 140 0.36 -17.88 6.50
CA THR A 140 1.25 -18.06 7.66
C THR A 140 0.59 -17.76 9.01
N ARG A 141 -0.38 -16.84 9.06
CA ARG A 141 -1.03 -16.41 10.31
C ARG A 141 -2.39 -17.03 10.57
N PHE A 142 -3.07 -17.52 9.54
CA PHE A 142 -4.41 -18.12 9.70
C PHE A 142 -4.42 -19.59 9.30
N VAL A 143 -4.01 -19.92 8.07
CA VAL A 143 -4.13 -21.29 7.56
C VAL A 143 -3.20 -22.27 8.27
N ARG A 144 -1.91 -21.93 8.43
CA ARG A 144 -0.95 -22.82 9.13
C ARG A 144 -1.32 -23.01 10.61
N PRO A 145 -1.56 -21.95 11.40
CA PRO A 145 -1.91 -22.12 12.82
C PRO A 145 -3.26 -22.82 13.03
N ALA A 146 -4.25 -22.62 12.15
CA ALA A 146 -5.53 -23.33 12.24
C ALA A 146 -5.40 -24.86 12.04
N ARG A 147 -4.32 -25.31 11.40
CA ARG A 147 -4.03 -26.74 11.16
C ARG A 147 -3.06 -27.32 12.19
N ALA A 148 -2.46 -26.50 13.05
CA ALA A 148 -1.52 -26.95 14.04
C ALA A 148 -2.24 -27.73 15.15
N ALA A 149 -1.61 -28.79 15.63
CA ALA A 149 -2.11 -29.56 16.77
C ALA A 149 -1.88 -28.78 18.09
N VAL A 150 -2.71 -29.07 19.08
CA VAL A 150 -2.47 -28.61 20.45
C VAL A 150 -1.20 -29.29 20.96
N ARG A 151 -0.21 -28.49 21.40
CA ARG A 151 1.07 -29.01 21.91
C ARG A 151 1.21 -28.83 23.42
N SER A 152 0.64 -27.77 23.97
CA SER A 152 0.74 -27.45 25.40
C SER A 152 -0.44 -26.61 25.87
N THR A 153 -0.65 -26.62 27.19
CA THR A 153 -1.57 -25.72 27.88
C THR A 153 -0.76 -24.84 28.81
N VAL A 154 -0.86 -23.53 28.65
CA VAL A 154 -0.03 -22.56 29.39
C VAL A 154 -0.93 -21.48 29.99
N PRO A 155 -0.70 -21.03 31.24
CA PRO A 155 -1.33 -19.83 31.76
C PRO A 155 -0.84 -18.58 31.00
N VAL A 156 -1.76 -17.72 30.59
CA VAL A 156 -1.45 -16.44 29.94
C VAL A 156 -2.20 -15.29 30.59
N ARG A 157 -1.61 -14.10 30.47
CA ARG A 157 -2.27 -12.83 30.74
C ARG A 157 -2.38 -12.00 29.47
N ARG A 158 -3.50 -11.29 29.30
CA ARG A 158 -3.64 -10.30 28.23
C ARG A 158 -2.88 -9.04 28.62
N VAL A 159 -2.13 -8.49 27.66
CA VAL A 159 -1.43 -7.22 27.81
C VAL A 159 -1.71 -6.38 26.56
N LYS A 160 -2.18 -5.14 26.74
CA LYS A 160 -2.20 -4.16 25.67
C LYS A 160 -0.93 -3.32 25.72
N LEU A 161 -0.31 -3.18 24.55
CA LEU A 161 0.85 -2.32 24.37
C LEU A 161 0.51 -1.25 23.35
N GLN A 162 0.70 0.00 23.75
CA GLN A 162 0.57 1.17 22.90
C GLN A 162 1.96 1.63 22.45
N ARG A 163 2.16 1.74 21.14
CA ARG A 163 3.36 2.32 20.54
C ARG A 163 2.96 3.46 19.60
N GLY A 164 3.11 4.69 20.09
CA GLY A 164 2.60 5.87 19.41
C GLY A 164 1.06 5.83 19.39
N LEU A 165 0.49 5.87 18.18
CA LEU A 165 -0.96 5.87 17.96
C LEU A 165 -1.53 4.47 17.74
N LEU A 166 -0.68 3.43 17.72
CA LEU A 166 -1.09 2.05 17.50
C LEU A 166 -1.12 1.29 18.81
N THR A 167 -2.28 0.74 19.14
CA THR A 167 -2.48 -0.20 20.24
C THR A 167 -2.56 -1.62 19.70
N ARG A 168 -1.95 -2.57 20.41
CA ARG A 168 -1.94 -3.97 20.04
C ARG A 168 -2.13 -4.87 21.25
N SER A 169 -2.94 -5.91 21.09
CA SER A 169 -3.09 -6.98 22.07
C SER A 169 -1.97 -8.01 21.97
N TRP A 170 -1.48 -8.41 23.14
CA TRP A 170 -0.50 -9.48 23.33
C TRP A 170 -1.01 -10.44 24.40
N LEU A 171 -0.62 -11.70 24.28
CA LEU A 171 -0.71 -12.68 25.35
C LEU A 171 0.70 -12.92 25.86
N GLU A 172 0.88 -12.75 27.17
CA GLU A 172 2.13 -13.09 27.84
C GLU A 172 1.94 -14.40 28.59
N THR A 173 2.80 -15.38 28.30
CA THR A 173 2.79 -16.66 29.02
C THR A 173 3.43 -16.51 30.39
N GLU A 174 2.83 -17.10 31.42
CA GLU A 174 3.47 -17.16 32.73
C GLU A 174 4.51 -18.30 32.78
N GLY A 175 5.67 -18.02 33.38
CA GLY A 175 6.76 -18.97 33.54
C GLY A 175 8.12 -18.29 33.62
N ALA A 176 9.17 -19.07 33.88
CA ALA A 176 10.55 -18.55 34.01
C ALA A 176 11.09 -17.89 32.73
N THR A 177 10.55 -18.25 31.56
CA THR A 177 10.91 -17.68 30.26
C THR A 177 9.65 -17.20 29.53
N PRO A 178 9.12 -16.02 29.86
CA PRO A 178 7.86 -15.54 29.29
C PRO A 178 7.98 -15.37 27.77
N ARG A 179 6.91 -15.76 27.08
CA ARG A 179 6.72 -15.61 25.64
C ARG A 179 5.58 -14.65 25.39
N TRP A 180 5.78 -13.81 24.38
CA TRP A 180 4.86 -12.76 24.01
C TRP A 180 4.26 -13.08 22.65
N ILE A 181 2.98 -13.39 22.64
CA ILE A 181 2.24 -13.82 21.45
C ILE A 181 1.38 -12.64 21.02
N PRO A 182 1.71 -11.96 19.91
CA PRO A 182 0.86 -10.90 19.40
C PRO A 182 -0.39 -11.51 18.77
N VAL A 183 -1.57 -11.05 19.15
CA VAL A 183 -2.84 -11.59 18.65
C VAL A 183 -3.65 -10.52 17.93
N TYR A 184 -4.38 -10.93 16.91
CA TYR A 184 -5.39 -10.05 16.32
C TYR A 184 -6.50 -9.80 17.35
N PHE A 185 -7.11 -8.62 17.29
CA PHE A 185 -8.24 -8.32 18.15
C PHE A 185 -9.38 -9.33 17.94
N SER A 186 -9.82 -9.92 19.04
CA SER A 186 -11.09 -10.63 19.18
C SER A 186 -11.85 -10.02 20.36
N PRO A 187 -13.18 -9.84 20.29
CA PRO A 187 -13.99 -9.39 21.43
C PRO A 187 -13.77 -10.21 22.71
N THR A 188 -13.49 -11.51 22.58
CA THR A 188 -13.22 -12.43 23.70
C THR A 188 -11.99 -12.02 24.51
N LEU A 189 -11.08 -11.22 23.95
CA LEU A 189 -9.95 -10.66 24.69
C LEU A 189 -10.38 -9.65 25.76
N ILE A 190 -11.51 -8.97 25.60
CA ILE A 190 -12.00 -7.93 26.53
C ILE A 190 -12.34 -8.53 27.89
N GLY A 191 -13.03 -9.67 27.89
CA GLY A 191 -13.46 -10.38 29.10
C GLY A 191 -12.51 -11.47 29.55
N LEU A 192 -11.29 -11.54 29.00
CA LEU A 192 -10.35 -12.60 29.31
C LEU A 192 -9.90 -12.50 30.78
N PRO A 193 -10.18 -13.51 31.64
CA PRO A 193 -9.67 -13.49 32.99
C PRO A 193 -8.14 -13.56 32.97
N SER A 194 -7.50 -12.92 33.94
CA SER A 194 -6.05 -12.88 34.05
C SER A 194 -5.61 -13.39 35.43
N PRO A 195 -4.90 -14.52 35.53
CA PRO A 195 -4.45 -15.41 34.45
C PRO A 195 -5.52 -16.39 33.95
N VAL A 196 -5.37 -16.87 32.70
CA VAL A 196 -6.22 -17.92 32.11
C VAL A 196 -5.37 -19.01 31.45
N LYS A 197 -5.77 -20.28 31.60
CA LYS A 197 -5.14 -21.39 30.88
C LYS A 197 -5.63 -21.44 29.44
N VAL A 198 -4.70 -21.55 28.51
CA VAL A 198 -5.01 -21.57 27.08
C VAL A 198 -4.30 -22.72 26.37
N GLU A 199 -4.94 -23.27 25.35
CA GLU A 199 -4.33 -24.31 24.51
C GLU A 199 -3.49 -23.65 23.42
N VAL A 200 -2.24 -24.06 23.30
CA VAL A 200 -1.29 -23.55 22.32
C VAL A 200 -1.32 -24.44 21.08
N LEU A 201 -1.65 -23.85 19.93
CA LEU A 201 -1.65 -24.52 18.62
C LEU A 201 -0.29 -24.29 17.95
N GLY A 202 0.60 -25.28 18.06
CA GLY A 202 2.01 -25.19 17.66
C GLY A 202 2.99 -25.13 18.85
N ASP A 203 4.28 -24.97 18.58
CA ASP A 203 5.34 -24.92 19.58
C ASP A 203 5.84 -23.48 19.82
N LEU A 204 5.68 -22.95 21.04
CA LEU A 204 6.13 -21.61 21.43
C LEU A 204 7.63 -21.35 21.30
N ARG A 205 8.45 -22.40 21.22
CA ARG A 205 9.92 -22.31 21.10
C ARG A 205 10.39 -22.35 19.66
N GLN A 206 9.66 -23.03 18.78
CA GLN A 206 10.06 -23.27 17.39
C GLN A 206 9.23 -22.46 16.39
N ASP A 207 7.92 -22.34 16.63
CA ASP A 207 7.01 -21.72 15.69
C ASP A 207 7.02 -20.20 15.80
N ARG A 208 7.20 -19.56 14.65
CA ARG A 208 7.18 -18.10 14.54
C ARG A 208 5.77 -17.53 14.78
N HIS A 209 4.74 -18.20 14.29
CA HIS A 209 3.34 -17.75 14.38
C HIS A 209 2.52 -18.82 15.09
N VAL A 210 2.09 -18.51 16.30
CA VAL A 210 1.38 -19.46 17.17
C VAL A 210 -0.03 -18.94 17.42
N ALA A 211 -1.03 -19.77 17.14
CA ALA A 211 -2.41 -19.48 17.53
C ALA A 211 -2.69 -20.08 18.90
N VAL A 212 -3.66 -19.48 19.58
CA VAL A 212 -4.03 -19.86 20.94
C VAL A 212 -5.53 -20.12 20.96
N ARG A 213 -5.98 -21.20 21.60
CA ARG A 213 -7.40 -21.47 21.79
C ARG A 213 -7.80 -21.20 23.24
N VAL A 214 -8.85 -20.41 23.41
CA VAL A 214 -9.43 -20.04 24.70
C VAL A 214 -10.93 -20.24 24.63
N ALA A 215 -11.50 -21.01 25.57
CA ALA A 215 -12.93 -21.28 25.64
C ALA A 215 -13.55 -21.72 24.28
N GLY A 216 -12.80 -22.51 23.50
CA GLY A 216 -13.20 -22.98 22.17
C GLY A 216 -12.97 -22.01 21.01
N GLU A 217 -12.63 -20.74 21.26
CA GLU A 217 -12.30 -19.76 20.21
C GLU A 217 -10.80 -19.73 19.94
N VAL A 218 -10.42 -19.63 18.66
CA VAL A 218 -9.02 -19.50 18.24
C VAL A 218 -8.64 -18.04 18.04
N LEU A 219 -7.68 -17.57 18.83
CA LEU A 219 -7.00 -16.30 18.71
C LEU A 219 -5.81 -16.45 17.74
N TYR A 220 -5.88 -15.76 16.62
CA TYR A 220 -4.88 -15.85 15.57
C TYR A 220 -3.71 -14.88 15.78
N PRO A 221 -2.48 -15.29 15.46
CA PRO A 221 -1.30 -14.46 15.64
C PRO A 221 -1.32 -13.25 14.69
N ALA A 222 -1.19 -12.05 15.25
CA ALA A 222 -0.99 -10.84 14.46
C ALA A 222 0.46 -10.69 13.99
N GLY A 223 1.39 -11.50 14.49
CA GLY A 223 2.81 -11.45 14.10
C GLY A 223 3.64 -12.51 14.79
N ALA A 224 4.96 -12.32 14.77
CA ALA A 224 5.88 -13.28 15.33
C ALA A 224 5.87 -13.29 16.87
N THR A 225 5.84 -14.47 17.47
CA THR A 225 6.06 -14.68 18.91
C THR A 225 7.43 -14.12 19.31
N ARG A 226 7.51 -13.49 20.48
CA ARG A 226 8.75 -12.85 20.98
C ARG A 226 9.17 -13.45 22.31
N MET A 227 10.49 -13.44 22.53
CA MET A 227 11.11 -13.86 23.81
C MET A 227 11.30 -12.70 24.79
N ALA A 228 11.21 -11.46 24.31
CA ALA A 228 11.39 -10.25 25.09
C ALA A 228 10.12 -9.40 25.03
N GLU A 229 9.93 -8.58 26.06
CA GLU A 229 8.81 -7.64 26.13
C GLU A 229 8.79 -6.72 24.90
N PRO A 230 7.65 -6.59 24.21
CA PRO A 230 7.55 -5.69 23.07
C PRO A 230 7.66 -4.23 23.51
N ARG A 231 8.34 -3.42 22.69
CA ARG A 231 8.44 -1.98 22.94
C ARG A 231 7.07 -1.31 22.91
N GLY A 232 6.75 -0.54 23.96
CA GLY A 232 5.53 0.24 24.07
C GLY A 232 5.17 0.53 25.52
N ARG A 233 4.18 1.39 25.74
CA ARG A 233 3.58 1.60 27.06
C ARG A 233 2.54 0.52 27.28
N ARG A 234 2.61 -0.17 28.42
CA ARG A 234 1.53 -1.05 28.90
C ARG A 234 0.32 -0.20 29.27
N THR A 235 -0.80 -0.44 28.62
CA THR A 235 -2.05 0.27 28.88
C THR A 235 -3.10 -0.60 29.58
N ASP A 236 -2.84 -1.90 29.71
CA ASP A 236 -3.79 -2.85 30.27
C ASP A 236 -3.15 -3.72 31.34
N ASN A 237 -3.60 -3.56 32.60
CA ASN A 237 -3.29 -4.42 33.75
C ASN A 237 -4.31 -4.18 34.88
N PRO A 238 -5.58 -4.64 34.77
CA PRO A 238 -6.49 -4.55 35.89
C PRO A 238 -6.03 -5.55 36.97
N ALA A 239 -5.87 -5.06 38.20
CA ALA A 239 -5.51 -5.91 39.33
C ALA A 239 -6.70 -6.73 39.89
N GLY A 240 -7.90 -6.60 39.31
CA GLY A 240 -9.12 -7.25 39.78
C GLY A 240 -10.25 -7.28 38.74
N PRO A 241 -11.37 -7.95 39.06
CA PRO A 241 -12.55 -8.03 38.21
C PRO A 241 -13.11 -6.64 37.95
N ASP A 242 -13.26 -6.28 36.67
CA ASP A 242 -13.77 -4.99 36.22
C ASP A 242 -15.15 -5.24 35.60
N GLU A 243 -16.20 -4.79 36.29
CA GLU A 243 -17.59 -4.93 35.85
C GLU A 243 -17.85 -4.18 34.54
N GLU A 244 -17.18 -3.03 34.33
CA GLU A 244 -17.29 -2.27 33.08
C GLU A 244 -16.66 -3.02 31.91
N ARG A 245 -15.54 -3.72 32.13
CA ARG A 245 -14.97 -4.63 31.11
C ARG A 245 -15.85 -5.83 30.83
N SER A 246 -16.46 -6.39 31.87
CA SER A 246 -17.37 -7.51 31.73
C SER A 246 -18.59 -7.08 30.89
N ALA A 247 -19.13 -5.88 31.13
CA ALA A 247 -20.17 -5.28 30.31
C ALA A 247 -19.69 -4.92 28.89
N ALA A 248 -18.45 -4.44 28.73
CA ALA A 248 -17.86 -4.13 27.43
C ALA A 248 -17.56 -5.38 26.59
N ALA A 249 -17.22 -6.51 27.21
CA ALA A 249 -16.99 -7.79 26.56
C ALA A 249 -18.25 -8.36 25.91
N VAL A 250 -19.43 -8.02 26.46
CA VAL A 250 -20.74 -8.41 25.91
C VAL A 250 -21.11 -7.55 24.70
N ARG A 251 -20.52 -6.35 24.54
CA ARG A 251 -20.83 -5.46 23.41
C ARG A 251 -19.95 -5.79 22.20
N PRO A 252 -20.54 -6.08 21.03
CA PRO A 252 -19.75 -6.28 19.82
C PRO A 252 -19.09 -4.96 19.42
N VAL A 253 -17.75 -4.91 19.45
CA VAL A 253 -17.00 -3.75 18.94
C VAL A 253 -17.22 -3.68 17.42
N PRO A 254 -17.80 -2.62 16.84
CA PRO A 254 -18.06 -2.59 15.40
C PRO A 254 -16.77 -2.38 14.59
N LEU A 255 -16.72 -2.86 13.35
CA LEU A 255 -15.57 -2.64 12.44
C LEU A 255 -15.27 -1.16 12.22
N ARG A 256 -16.29 -0.29 12.23
CA ARG A 256 -16.11 1.17 12.16
C ARG A 256 -15.19 1.72 13.25
N HIS A 257 -15.18 1.10 14.43
CA HIS A 257 -14.31 1.52 15.51
C HIS A 257 -12.86 1.17 15.22
N GLN A 258 -12.63 0.02 14.58
CA GLN A 258 -11.32 -0.41 14.12
C GLN A 258 -10.74 0.54 13.06
N PHE A 259 -11.55 0.96 12.08
CA PHE A 259 -11.12 2.00 11.13
C PHE A 259 -10.79 3.32 11.81
N ARG A 260 -11.56 3.73 12.84
CA ARG A 260 -11.24 4.95 13.60
C ARG A 260 -9.93 4.85 14.37
N THR A 261 -9.61 3.70 14.94
CA THR A 261 -8.31 3.44 15.58
C THR A 261 -7.16 3.50 14.59
N ASP A 262 -7.40 3.12 13.33
CA ASP A 262 -6.40 3.13 12.27
C ASP A 262 -6.23 4.51 11.59
N LEU A 263 -7.20 5.43 11.73
CA LEU A 263 -7.17 6.79 11.14
C LEU A 263 -5.86 7.56 11.36
N PRO A 264 -5.22 7.53 12.55
CA PRO A 264 -4.01 8.33 12.76
C PRO A 264 -2.84 7.94 11.85
N VAL A 265 -2.84 6.71 11.31
CA VAL A 265 -1.84 6.28 10.32
C VAL A 265 -1.94 7.08 9.02
N LEU A 266 -3.12 7.63 8.71
CA LEU A 266 -3.39 8.36 7.48
C LEU A 266 -2.91 9.81 7.52
N ALA A 267 -2.54 10.34 8.69
CA ALA A 267 -2.09 11.73 8.81
C ALA A 267 -0.86 12.04 7.93
N VAL A 268 -0.04 11.02 7.63
CA VAL A 268 1.14 11.12 6.76
C VAL A 268 0.76 11.23 5.27
N ALA A 269 -0.41 10.73 4.87
CA ALA A 269 -0.81 10.65 3.47
C ALA A 269 -0.89 12.00 2.75
N PRO A 270 -1.57 13.05 3.27
CA PRO A 270 -1.61 14.34 2.59
C PRO A 270 -0.25 15.03 2.53
N VAL A 271 0.62 14.83 3.54
CA VAL A 271 1.98 15.37 3.55
C VAL A 271 2.82 14.72 2.45
N ALA A 272 2.77 13.39 2.33
CA ALA A 272 3.43 12.67 1.25
C ALA A 272 2.88 13.06 -0.13
N GLY A 273 1.57 13.26 -0.23
CA GLY A 273 0.92 13.76 -1.45
C GLY A 273 1.42 15.14 -1.86
N VAL A 274 1.58 16.08 -0.91
CA VAL A 274 2.06 17.45 -1.21
C VAL A 274 3.50 17.37 -1.70
N PHE A 275 4.33 16.63 -0.98
CA PHE A 275 5.72 16.41 -1.37
C PHE A 275 5.82 15.88 -2.80
N TRP A 276 5.04 14.85 -3.15
CA TRP A 276 5.06 14.29 -4.50
C TRP A 276 4.57 15.28 -5.56
N ALA A 277 3.46 15.97 -5.30
CA ALA A 277 2.89 16.94 -6.23
C ALA A 277 3.87 18.08 -6.56
N LEU A 278 4.69 18.50 -5.59
CA LEU A 278 5.73 19.50 -5.77
C LEU A 278 6.93 18.98 -6.56
N VAL A 279 7.32 17.72 -6.33
CA VAL A 279 8.46 17.09 -7.02
C VAL A 279 8.15 16.76 -8.48
N ASP A 280 6.95 16.25 -8.76
CA ASP A 280 6.55 15.78 -10.10
C ASP A 280 5.80 16.86 -10.90
N GLY A 281 5.55 18.04 -10.32
CA GLY A 281 4.82 19.13 -10.96
C GLY A 281 3.34 18.80 -11.26
N SER A 282 2.81 17.72 -10.71
CA SER A 282 1.48 17.18 -11.03
C SER A 282 0.32 17.94 -10.36
N GLY A 283 0.63 18.92 -9.50
CA GLY A 283 -0.36 19.82 -8.91
C GLY A 283 -1.40 19.10 -8.05
N PHE A 284 -2.65 19.60 -8.08
CA PHE A 284 -3.72 19.11 -7.21
C PHE A 284 -4.14 17.66 -7.51
N THR A 285 -4.14 17.26 -8.78
CA THR A 285 -4.53 15.89 -9.19
C THR A 285 -3.51 14.87 -8.69
N GLY A 286 -2.21 15.14 -8.87
CA GLY A 286 -1.15 14.30 -8.33
C GLY A 286 -1.16 14.22 -6.80
N TRP A 287 -1.39 15.37 -6.13
CA TRP A 287 -1.57 15.41 -4.69
C TRP A 287 -2.69 14.48 -4.22
N LEU A 288 -3.86 14.57 -4.84
CA LEU A 288 -5.03 13.78 -4.47
C LEU A 288 -4.80 12.28 -4.69
N VAL A 289 -4.25 11.91 -5.85
CA VAL A 289 -3.96 10.53 -6.21
C VAL A 289 -2.99 9.89 -5.21
N VAL A 290 -1.88 10.56 -4.93
CA VAL A 290 -0.87 10.05 -3.99
C VAL A 290 -1.42 9.99 -2.58
N THR A 291 -2.17 11.00 -2.15
CA THR A 291 -2.81 11.01 -0.82
C THR A 291 -3.74 9.81 -0.65
N VAL A 292 -4.61 9.54 -1.63
CA VAL A 292 -5.53 8.39 -1.58
C VAL A 292 -4.77 7.06 -1.55
N LEU A 293 -3.74 6.90 -2.40
CA LEU A 293 -2.91 5.70 -2.40
C LEU A 293 -2.22 5.48 -1.05
N ILE A 294 -1.51 6.48 -0.52
CA ILE A 294 -0.80 6.36 0.75
C ILE A 294 -1.78 6.10 1.91
N ALA A 295 -2.96 6.72 1.89
CA ALA A 295 -4.00 6.46 2.88
C ALA A 295 -4.49 5.00 2.82
N ALA A 296 -4.75 4.48 1.62
CA ALA A 296 -5.16 3.09 1.43
C ALA A 296 -4.07 2.11 1.92
N PHE A 297 -2.80 2.37 1.57
CA PHE A 297 -1.66 1.58 2.05
C PHE A 297 -1.51 1.67 3.57
N GLY A 298 -1.77 2.83 4.17
CA GLY A 298 -1.76 3.04 5.62
C GLY A 298 -2.80 2.17 6.33
N PHE A 299 -4.04 2.13 5.83
CA PHE A 299 -5.08 1.24 6.36
C PHE A 299 -4.73 -0.23 6.20
N TRP A 300 -4.26 -0.63 5.02
CA TRP A 300 -3.82 -2.00 4.78
C TRP A 300 -2.70 -2.39 5.75
N TRP A 301 -1.72 -1.53 5.95
CA TRP A 301 -0.62 -1.76 6.88
C TRP A 301 -1.09 -1.88 8.33
N ALA A 302 -2.01 -1.03 8.77
CA ALA A 302 -2.61 -1.09 10.10
C ALA A 302 -3.36 -2.43 10.31
N ALA A 303 -4.15 -2.84 9.31
CA ALA A 303 -4.84 -4.12 9.31
C ALA A 303 -3.88 -5.31 9.39
N LEU A 304 -2.77 -5.27 8.63
CA LEU A 304 -1.74 -6.31 8.70
C LEU A 304 -1.07 -6.38 10.08
N ARG A 305 -0.88 -5.25 10.77
CA ARG A 305 -0.28 -5.25 12.12
C ARG A 305 -1.23 -5.78 13.20
N GLY A 306 -2.54 -5.69 12.96
CA GLY A 306 -3.57 -6.14 13.89
C GLY A 306 -3.76 -5.14 15.03
N SER A 307 -4.28 -3.95 14.72
CA SER A 307 -4.68 -2.95 15.71
C SER A 307 -5.74 -3.49 16.66
N ASP A 308 -5.67 -3.05 17.92
CA ASP A 308 -6.67 -3.33 18.94
C ASP A 308 -7.55 -2.08 19.13
N PRO A 309 -8.85 -2.14 18.76
CA PRO A 309 -9.79 -1.05 18.92
C PRO A 309 -10.43 -0.96 20.30
N SER A 310 -10.13 -1.88 21.23
CA SER A 310 -10.73 -1.87 22.58
C SER A 310 -9.97 -1.00 23.57
#